data_AF-A0A066YTZ9-F1
#
_entry.id   AF-A0A066YTZ9-F1
#
_cell.length_a   1.000
_cell.length_b   1.000
_cell.length_c   1.000
_cell.angle_alpha   90.00
_cell.angle_beta   90.00
_cell.angle_gamma   90.00
#
_symmetry.space_group_name_H-M   'P 1'
#
loop_
_entity.id
_entity.type
_entity.pdbx_description
1 polymer ?
#
loop_
_entity_poly.entity_id
_entity_poly.type
_entity_poly.pdbx_seq_one_letter_code
_entity_poly.pdbx_strand_id
1 'polypeptide(L)' 'MLSEKSAQTVRATLPVVGAAIEQITGSFYHRLFNAHPELLRDLFNRGNQADGSQKQALAGSIAAPGDLAPKGATTQGGGD' A
#
# COMPACT_ATOMS: atom_id res chain seq x y z
N MET A 1 2.05 -11.72 11.20
CA MET A 1 0.59 -11.44 11.16
C MET A 1 0.33 -10.14 11.90
N LEU A 2 -0.55 -9.27 11.39
CA LEU A 2 -0.89 -8.02 12.05
C LEU A 2 -1.71 -8.27 13.32
N SER A 3 -1.56 -7.42 14.34
CA SER A 3 -2.52 -7.39 15.46
C SER A 3 -3.91 -6.97 14.98
N GLU A 4 -4.95 -7.37 15.69
CA GLU A 4 -6.33 -7.00 15.35
C GLU A 4 -6.53 -5.48 15.31
N LYS A 5 -5.94 -4.76 16.27
CA LYS A 5 -5.93 -3.29 16.32
C LYS A 5 -5.25 -2.68 15.09
N SER A 6 -4.11 -3.24 14.67
CA SER A 6 -3.42 -2.79 13.46
C SER A 6 -4.25 -3.06 12.20
N ALA A 7 -4.86 -4.25 12.09
CA ALA A 7 -5.70 -4.60 10.95
C ALA A 7 -6.94 -3.71 10.84
N GLN A 8 -7.56 -3.34 11.97
CA GLN A 8 -8.70 -2.42 12.01
C GLN A 8 -8.31 -1.01 11.56
N THR A 9 -7.14 -0.52 12.00
CA THR A 9 -6.60 0.78 11.59
C THR A 9 -6.32 0.79 10.08
N VAL A 10 -5.62 -0.22 9.56
CA VAL A 10 -5.30 -0.33 8.13
C VAL A 10 -6.57 -0.33 7.29
N ARG A 11 -7.57 -1.17 7.64
CA ARG A 11 -8.89 -1.19 6.98
C ARG A 11 -9.55 0.19 6.93
N ALA A 12 -9.59 0.88 8.06
CA ALA A 12 -10.25 2.17 8.17
C ALA A 12 -9.57 3.25 7.30
N THR A 13 -8.24 3.18 7.15
CA THR A 13 -7.47 4.16 6.37
C THR A 13 -7.32 3.81 4.90
N LEU A 14 -7.53 2.56 4.50
CA LEU A 14 -7.32 2.11 3.11
C LEU A 14 -8.10 2.94 2.08
N PRO A 15 -9.38 3.32 2.27
CA PRO A 15 -10.10 4.13 1.29
C PRO A 15 -9.48 5.51 1.05
N VAL A 16 -9.07 6.21 2.12
CA VAL A 16 -8.45 7.55 1.99
C VAL A 16 -7.04 7.47 1.44
N VAL A 17 -6.28 6.42 1.81
CA VAL A 17 -4.95 6.17 1.26
C VAL A 17 -5.04 5.81 -0.22
N GLY A 18 -6.01 4.97 -0.62
CA GLY A 18 -6.26 4.60 -2.01
C GLY A 18 -6.62 5.80 -2.87
N ALA A 19 -7.47 6.70 -2.37
CA ALA A 19 -7.82 7.94 -3.07
C ALA A 19 -6.62 8.89 -3.27
N ALA A 20 -5.62 8.83 -2.38
CA ALA A 20 -4.43 9.69 -2.42
C ALA A 20 -3.18 8.97 -2.98
N ILE A 21 -3.30 7.73 -3.46
CA ILE A 21 -2.15 6.84 -3.65
C ILE A 21 -1.15 7.34 -4.70
N GLU A 22 -1.61 8.02 -5.75
CA GLU A 22 -0.75 8.61 -6.77
C GLU A 22 0.13 9.73 -6.20
N GLN A 23 -0.43 10.59 -5.33
CA GLN A 23 0.31 11.66 -4.68
C GLN A 23 1.31 11.11 -3.65
N ILE A 24 0.89 10.08 -2.91
CA ILE A 24 1.74 9.40 -1.92
C ILE A 24 2.93 8.75 -2.62
N THR A 25 2.69 7.97 -3.68
CA THR A 25 3.76 7.28 -4.43
C THR A 25 4.69 8.28 -5.12
N GLY A 26 4.16 9.37 -5.68
CA GLY A 26 4.98 10.47 -6.21
C GLY A 26 5.92 11.08 -5.15
N SER A 27 5.38 11.40 -3.98
CA SER A 27 6.15 11.96 -2.85
C SER A 27 7.19 10.97 -2.31
N PHE A 28 6.83 9.68 -2.25
CA PHE A 28 7.72 8.60 -1.81
C PHE A 28 8.96 8.51 -2.70
N TYR A 29 8.79 8.38 -4.03
CA TYR A 29 9.92 8.25 -4.94
C TYR A 29 10.79 9.51 -5.00
N HIS A 30 10.18 10.69 -4.93
CA HIS A 30 10.94 11.94 -4.85
C HIS A 30 11.85 11.95 -3.61
N ARG A 31 11.31 11.61 -2.43
CA ARG A 31 12.10 11.55 -1.19
C ARG A 31 13.15 10.46 -1.22
N LEU A 32 12.80 9.27 -1.70
CA LEU A 32 13.69 8.11 -1.79
C LEU A 32 14.94 8.45 -2.60
N PHE A 33 14.76 9.03 -3.79
CA PHE A 33 15.88 9.28 -4.70
C PHE A 33 16.68 10.53 -4.35
N ASN A 34 16.09 11.49 -3.64
CA ASN A 34 16.85 12.61 -3.07
C ASN A 34 17.74 12.15 -1.90
N ALA A 35 17.27 11.21 -1.08
CA ALA A 35 18.05 10.67 0.03
C ALA A 35 19.08 9.62 -0.43
N HIS A 36 18.72 8.85 -1.46
CA HIS A 36 19.49 7.70 -1.96
C HIS A 36 19.62 7.75 -3.50
N PRO A 37 20.40 8.70 -4.05
CA PRO A 37 20.57 8.84 -5.49
C PRO A 37 21.25 7.61 -6.14
N GLU A 38 22.00 6.81 -5.36
CA GLU A 38 22.58 5.54 -5.81
C GLU A 38 21.53 4.54 -6.27
N LEU A 39 20.33 4.56 -5.69
CA LEU A 39 19.25 3.66 -6.09
C LEU A 39 18.79 3.93 -7.52
N LEU A 40 18.74 5.20 -7.93
CA LEU A 40 18.44 5.57 -9.33
C LEU A 40 19.50 5.10 -10.32
N ARG A 41 20.76 5.02 -9.87
CA ARG A 41 21.89 4.67 -10.72
C ARG A 41 22.04 3.16 -10.88
N ASP A 42 21.89 2.43 -9.77
CA ASP A 42 22.42 1.06 -9.66
C ASP A 42 21.34 -0.01 -9.49
N LEU A 43 20.11 0.35 -9.11
CA LEU A 43 19.05 -0.61 -8.79
C LEU A 43 17.76 -0.40 -9.60
N PHE A 44 17.34 0.85 -9.77
CA PHE A 44 16.10 1.18 -10.49
C PHE A 44 16.37 1.40 -11.99
N ASN A 45 15.56 0.77 -12.84
CA ASN A 45 15.66 0.95 -14.29
C ASN A 45 15.13 2.35 -14.69
N ARG A 46 16.01 3.20 -15.24
CA ARG A 46 15.69 4.57 -15.68
C ARG A 46 14.60 4.66 -16.76
N GLY A 47 14.47 3.65 -17.62
CA GLY A 47 13.39 3.59 -18.62
C GLY A 47 12.00 3.46 -17.97
N ASN A 48 11.87 2.54 -17.02
CA ASN A 48 10.62 2.32 -16.28
C ASN A 48 10.25 3.49 -15.34
N GLN A 49 11.24 4.33 -14.98
CA GLN A 49 11.03 5.54 -14.18
C GLN A 49 10.54 6.72 -15.02
N ALA A 50 11.03 6.86 -16.26
CA ALA A 50 10.56 7.90 -17.19
C ALA A 50 9.09 7.71 -17.57
N ASP A 51 8.65 6.45 -17.68
CA ASP A 51 7.29 6.11 -18.12
C ASP A 51 6.27 6.01 -16.96
N GLY A 52 6.71 6.17 -15.70
CA GLY A 52 5.82 6.19 -14.52
C GLY A 52 5.19 4.83 -14.13
N SER A 53 5.42 3.77 -14.91
CA SER A 53 4.83 2.44 -14.72
C SER A 53 5.15 1.82 -13.36
N GLN A 54 6.33 2.09 -12.79
CA GLN A 54 6.70 1.59 -11.47
C GLN A 54 5.94 2.27 -10.32
N LYS A 55 5.59 3.55 -10.46
CA LYS A 55 4.77 4.28 -9.48
C LYS A 55 3.36 3.73 -9.45
N GLN A 56 2.82 3.41 -10.63
CA GLN A 56 1.51 2.78 -10.80
C GLN A 56 1.48 1.35 -10.25
N ALA A 57 2.55 0.56 -10.44
CA ALA A 57 2.64 -0.79 -9.87
C ALA A 57 2.62 -0.78 -8.33
N LEU A 58 3.37 0.13 -7.70
CA LEU A 58 3.36 0.28 -6.24
C LEU A 58 1.98 0.76 -5.75
N ALA A 59 1.39 1.75 -6.42
CA ALA A 59 0.04 2.22 -6.12
C ALA A 59 -1.00 1.10 -6.22
N GLY A 60 -0.95 0.31 -7.29
CA GLY A 60 -1.85 -0.84 -7.51
C GLY A 60 -1.71 -1.93 -6.45
N SER A 61 -0.51 -2.17 -5.91
CA SER A 61 -0.29 -3.15 -4.85
C SER A 61 -0.90 -2.75 -3.50
N ILE A 62 -1.09 -1.44 -3.27
CA ILE A 62 -1.67 -0.89 -2.02
C ILE A 62 -3.17 -0.65 -2.19
N ALA A 63 -3.61 -0.24 -3.39
CA ALA A 63 -4.99 0.08 -3.69
C ALA A 63 -5.89 -1.16 -3.86
N ALA A 64 -5.33 -2.38 -3.92
CA ALA A 64 -6.08 -3.62 -4.08
C ALA A 64 -7.18 -3.75 -3.00
N PRO A 65 -8.46 -3.48 -3.34
CA PRO A 65 -9.57 -3.68 -2.43
C PRO A 65 -9.96 -5.15 -2.56
N GLY A 66 -9.54 -6.01 -1.63
CA GLY A 66 -9.90 -7.41 -1.77
C GLY A 66 -9.74 -8.32 -0.56
N ASP A 67 -8.66 -8.21 0.21
CA ASP A 67 -8.33 -9.33 1.13
C ASP A 67 -8.27 -8.97 2.62
N LEU A 68 -8.64 -7.74 3.00
CA LEU A 68 -8.74 -7.33 4.41
C LEU A 68 -10.16 -7.44 4.98
N ALA A 69 -11.07 -8.22 4.39
CA ALA A 69 -12.34 -8.53 5.05
C ALA A 69 -12.05 -9.21 6.41
N PRO A 70 -12.61 -8.73 7.53
CA PRO A 70 -12.55 -9.50 8.76
C PRO A 70 -13.29 -10.81 8.50
N LYS A 71 -12.58 -11.95 8.53
CA LYS A 71 -13.22 -13.23 8.82
C LYS A 71 -13.73 -13.16 10.26
N GLY A 72 -14.89 -12.57 10.44
CA GLY A 72 -15.76 -12.68 11.62
C GLY A 72 -17.18 -12.76 11.06
N ALA A 73 -18.11 -13.55 11.58
CA ALA A 73 -18.17 -14.20 12.86
C ALA A 73 -19.17 -15.34 12.72
N THR A 74 -18.76 -16.58 12.96
CA THR A 74 -19.71 -17.58 13.46
C THR A 74 -19.86 -17.32 14.95
N THR A 75 -20.80 -16.45 15.28
CA THR A 75 -21.43 -16.44 16.59
C THR A 75 -22.07 -17.81 16.80
N GLN A 76 -21.45 -18.65 17.61
CA GLN A 76 -22.14 -19.76 18.25
C GLN A 76 -21.71 -19.76 19.71
N GLY A 77 -22.46 -19.02 20.52
CA GLY A 77 -22.44 -19.10 21.97
C GLY A 77 -23.87 -19.25 22.48
N GLY A 78 -24.10 -20.30 23.26
CA GLY A 78 -25.32 -20.62 24.04
C GLY A 78 -26.43 -21.25 23.19
N GLY A 79 -26.92 -22.45 23.44
CA GLY A 79 -27.14 -23.11 24.72
C GLY A 79 -28.63 -23.06 25.03
N ASP A 80 -29.35 -24.11 24.64
CA ASP A 80 -30.52 -24.74 25.28
C ASP A 80 -30.85 -26.04 24.52
#